data_AF-A0A959H6Z2-F1
#
_entry.id   AF-A0A959H6Z2-F1
#
_cell.length_a   1.000
_cell.length_b   1.000
_cell.length_c   1.000
_cell.angle_alpha   90.00
_cell.angle_beta   90.00
_cell.angle_gamma   90.00
#
_symmetry.space_group_name_H-M   'P 1'
#
loop_
_entity.id
_entity.type
_entity.pdbx_description
1 polymer ?
#
loop_
_entity_poly.entity_id
_entity_poly.type
_entity_poly.pdbx_seq_one_letter_code
_entity_poly.pdbx_strand_id
1 'polypeptide(L)' 'MEMDALTREVIAAAYKVHNTLGFGFLEKVYENAMMVELRKRGISAEQQYPVKVYYEEER' A
#
# COMPACT_ATOMS: atom_id res chain seq x y z
N MET A 1 10.99 18.29 -11.37
CA MET A 1 9.85 17.35 -11.35
C MET A 1 9.08 17.59 -10.07
N GLU A 2 7.85 18.05 -10.17
CA GLU A 2 7.00 18.31 -9.01
C GLU A 2 6.35 16.99 -8.58
N MET A 3 6.61 16.56 -7.35
CA MET A 3 6.01 15.32 -6.83
C MET A 3 4.56 15.62 -6.43
N ASP A 4 3.62 14.91 -7.04
CA ASP A 4 2.19 15.00 -6.76
C ASP A 4 1.86 14.85 -5.26
N ALA A 5 0.87 15.60 -4.78
CA ALA A 5 0.52 15.68 -3.36
C ALA A 5 -0.01 14.33 -2.84
N LEU A 6 -0.80 13.61 -3.65
CA LEU A 6 -1.29 12.28 -3.29
C LEU A 6 -0.13 11.29 -3.14
N THR A 7 0.84 11.33 -4.06
CA THR A 7 2.04 10.51 -3.99
C THR A 7 2.79 10.71 -2.66
N ARG A 8 2.95 11.97 -2.20
CA ARG A 8 3.60 12.26 -0.91
C ARG A 8 2.86 11.66 0.27
N GLU A 9 1.53 11.74 0.28
CA GLU A 9 0.70 11.18 1.36
C GLU A 9 0.76 9.66 1.42
N VAL A 10 0.73 8.98 0.26
CA VAL A 10 0.86 7.51 0.18
C VAL A 10 2.24 7.06 0.69
N ILE A 11 3.30 7.75 0.29
CA ILE A 11 4.67 7.46 0.76
C ILE A 11 4.78 7.68 2.27
N ALA A 12 4.26 8.80 2.79
CA ALA A 12 4.28 9.09 4.21
C ALA A 12 3.52 8.03 5.03
N ALA A 13 2.40 7.52 4.50
CA ALA A 13 1.65 6.43 5.11
C ALA A 13 2.45 5.12 5.14
N ALA A 14 3.12 4.75 4.04
CA ALA A 14 3.97 3.57 3.97
C ALA A 14 5.13 3.63 4.97
N TYR A 15 5.81 4.79 5.09
CA TYR A 15 6.84 5.01 6.10
C TYR A 15 6.30 4.91 7.52
N LYS A 16 5.09 5.43 7.79
CA LYS A 16 4.46 5.33 9.10
C LYS A 16 4.25 3.85 9.49
N VAL A 17 3.75 3.04 8.56
CA VAL A 17 3.56 1.59 8.77
C VAL A 17 4.91 0.91 9.03
N HIS A 18 5.91 1.12 8.17
CA HIS A 18 7.22 0.50 8.31
C HIS A 18 7.93 0.88 9.60
N ASN A 19 7.93 2.17 9.96
CA ASN A 19 8.56 2.65 11.20
C ASN A 19 7.86 2.11 12.46
N THR A 20 6.59 1.74 12.36
CA THR A 20 5.82 1.23 13.50
C THR A 20 5.96 -0.29 13.65
N LEU A 21 5.91 -1.02 12.54
CA LEU A 21 5.92 -2.48 12.54
C LEU A 21 7.33 -3.08 12.41
N GLY A 22 8.29 -2.35 11.83
CA GLY A 22 9.59 -2.89 11.45
C GLY A 22 9.49 -3.90 10.31
N PHE A 23 10.43 -4.84 10.26
CA PHE A 23 10.47 -5.93 9.29
C PHE A 23 10.17 -7.28 9.96
N GLY A 24 9.79 -8.30 9.17
CA GLY A 24 9.62 -9.69 9.64
C GLY A 24 8.18 -10.21 9.65
N PHE A 25 7.18 -9.38 9.37
CA PHE A 25 5.81 -9.83 9.20
C PHE A 25 5.50 -10.31 7.79
N LEU A 26 4.40 -11.07 7.66
CA LEU A 26 3.82 -11.43 6.36
C LEU A 26 3.23 -10.21 5.67
N GLU A 27 3.18 -10.23 4.33
CA GLU A 27 2.60 -9.18 3.49
C GLU A 27 1.22 -8.72 3.99
N LYS A 28 0.34 -9.67 4.34
CA LYS A 28 -1.02 -9.37 4.78
C LYS A 28 -1.08 -8.44 5.99
N VAL A 29 -0.07 -8.48 6.86
CA VAL A 29 0.02 -7.60 8.03
C VAL A 29 0.30 -6.17 7.58
N TYR A 30 1.24 -5.97 6.66
CA TYR A 30 1.53 -4.64 6.10
C TYR A 30 0.37 -4.10 5.29
N GLU A 31 -0.28 -4.93 4.46
CA GLU A 31 -1.46 -4.55 3.70
C GLU A 31 -2.58 -4.04 4.62
N ASN A 32 -2.90 -4.79 5.68
CA ASN A 32 -3.92 -4.39 6.64
C ASN A 32 -3.56 -3.08 7.36
N ALA A 33 -2.31 -2.93 7.80
CA ALA A 33 -1.83 -1.71 8.44
C ALA A 33 -1.89 -0.51 7.49
N MET A 34 -1.54 -0.72 6.23
CA MET A 34 -1.56 0.32 5.21
C MET A 34 -2.98 0.80 4.93
N MET A 35 -3.96 -0.10 4.86
CA MET A 35 -5.36 0.28 4.69
C MET A 35 -5.91 1.08 5.87
N VAL A 36 -5.45 0.80 7.09
CA VAL A 36 -5.80 1.63 8.26
C VAL A 36 -5.23 3.05 8.10
N GLU A 37 -3.98 3.18 7.66
CA GLU A 37 -3.31 4.47 7.51
C GLU A 37 -3.88 5.30 6.35
N LEU A 38 -4.14 4.68 5.20
CA LEU A 38 -4.78 5.33 4.05
C LEU A 38 -6.19 5.83 4.41
N ARG A 39 -6.99 5.00 5.09
CA ARG A 39 -8.33 5.39 5.55
C ARG A 39 -8.28 6.58 6.50
N LYS A 40 -7.32 6.64 7.43
CA LYS A 40 -7.15 7.78 8.34
C LYS A 40 -6.82 9.08 7.61
N ARG A 41 -6.16 8.98 6.46
CA ARG A 41 -5.81 10.11 5.59
C ARG A 41 -6.91 10.47 4.59
N GLY A 42 -8.04 9.76 4.61
CA GLY A 42 -9.14 9.97 3.66
C GLY A 42 -8.83 9.46 2.24
N ILE A 43 -7.82 8.61 2.08
CA ILE A 43 -7.44 8.04 0.79
C ILE A 43 -8.21 6.73 0.59
N SER A 44 -8.99 6.67 -0.49
CA SER A 44 -9.67 5.45 -0.89
C SER A 44 -8.70 4.49 -1.56
N ALA A 45 -8.69 3.24 -1.12
CA ALA A 45 -7.87 2.18 -1.68
C ALA A 45 -8.55 0.82 -1.49
N GLU A 46 -8.13 -0.17 -2.26
CA GLU A 46 -8.61 -1.55 -2.21
C GLU A 46 -7.44 -2.49 -1.96
N GLN A 47 -7.64 -3.50 -1.12
CA GLN A 47 -6.67 -4.57 -0.89
C GLN A 47 -6.70 -5.56 -2.06
N GLN A 48 -5.53 -6.04 -2.47
CA GLN A 48 -5.39 -7.06 -3.51
C GLN A 48 -6.29 -6.84 -4.74
N TYR A 49 -6.34 -5.59 -5.24
CA TYR A 49 -7.14 -5.30 -6.42
C TYR A 49 -6.70 -6.23 -7.56
N PRO A 50 -7.63 -7.01 -8.14
CA PRO A 50 -7.27 -8.10 -9.05
C PRO A 50 -6.63 -7.53 -10.31
N VAL A 51 -5.35 -7.84 -10.50
CA VAL A 51 -4.63 -7.52 -11.73
C VAL A 51 -4.66 -8.75 -12.63
N LYS A 52 -4.91 -8.53 -13.93
CA LYS A 52 -4.73 -9.61 -14.90
C LYS A 52 -3.25 -9.87 -15.06
N VAL A 53 -2.80 -10.97 -14.47
CA VAL A 53 -1.47 -11.51 -14.68
C VAL A 53 -1.61 -12.59 -15.75
N TYR A 54 -0.62 -12.68 -16.61
CA TYR A 54 -0.46 -13.78 -17.53
C TYR A 54 0.91 -14.37 -17.26
N TYR A 55 0.97 -15.69 -17.08
CA TYR A 55 2.21 -16.43 -17.09
C TYR A 55 2.24 -17.20 -18.42
N GLU A 56 3.13 -16.76 -19.31
CA GLU A 56 3.12 -17.17 -20.72
C GLU A 56 1.79 -16.80 -21.40
N GLU A 57 1.07 -17.79 -21.95
CA GLU A 57 -0.26 -17.62 -22.57
C GLU A 57 -1.42 -17.98 -21.62
N GLU A 58 -1.11 -18.45 -20.41
CA GLU A 58 -2.11 -18.81 -19.41
C GLU A 58 -2.33 -17.68 -18.41
N ARG A 59 -3.59 -17.52 -18.01
CA ARG A 59 -4.05 -16.48 -17.10
C ARG A 59 -3.94 -16.93 -15.64
#